data_AF-A0A8J6DIW3-F1
#
_entry.id   AF-A0A8J6DIW3-F1
#
_cell.length_a   1.000
_cell.length_b   1.000
_cell.length_c   1.000
_cell.angle_alpha   90.00
_cell.angle_beta   90.00
_cell.angle_gamma   90.00
#
_symmetry.space_group_name_H-M   'P 1'
#
loop_
_entity.id
_entity.type
_entity.pdbx_description
1 polymer ?
#
loop_
_entity_poly.entity_id
_entity_poly.type
_entity_poly.pdbx_seq_one_letter_code
_entity_poly.pdbx_strand_id
1 'polypeptide(L)'
;GPLENDLVVHVALVAESQRGSRFNPILDMLAAFKKGVVGGVKVHVDRLQTLISGAVVEQLDFLRISDVEEVPEFKSFEELNLPKHSKVKRQSSTPNAPELEQQPDIAITEWKNKPTHEILQKLNDCSCLASQAILLGILLKREGPNFITKEGTVSDHIERVYRRAGSKKLWSVVRCAASLLNKVVDSLAPSITNVLVQGKQVTLGAFGHEEEVISNPLSPRVIKNIIYYKCNTHDEREAVIQQELVIHIGWIISNNPELFIGMLKIRIGWIIHAMKYELQIRGGDKPARDLYQLSPSEVKQLLLDILQPLQNGRCWLNRRQIDGSLNRTPAGFYDRVWQILERTPNGIMVAGKHLPQQPTLSDMTMYEMNFSLLVEDMLGSIDQPKYRQIIVELLMVVSIVLERNPELEFQDKVDLDKLVKEAFHEFQRDESRLKEVEKQDDMTAFYNTPPLGKRGTCSYLTKVVMNLLLEGEVKPSNDDPCL
;
A
#
# COMPACT_ATOMS: atom_id res chain seq x y z
N GLY A 1 -29.34 -1.66 36.37
CA GLY A 1 -30.75 -2.01 36.63
C GLY A 1 -31.65 -0.96 36.00
N PRO A 2 -32.76 -1.37 35.38
CA PRO A 2 -32.89 -2.55 34.55
C PRO A 2 -32.29 -2.25 33.16
N LEU A 3 -31.38 -3.12 32.73
CA LEU A 3 -30.72 -3.08 31.43
C LEU A 3 -31.56 -3.97 30.50
N GLU A 4 -32.32 -3.37 29.59
CA GLU A 4 -32.91 -4.06 28.43
C GLU A 4 -32.01 -3.81 27.23
N ASN A 5 -30.91 -4.53 27.14
CA ASN A 5 -30.21 -4.75 25.88
C ASN A 5 -30.12 -6.27 25.73
N ASP A 6 -31.13 -6.85 25.08
CA ASP A 6 -31.13 -8.25 24.68
C ASP A 6 -29.98 -8.47 23.68
N LEU A 7 -28.96 -9.19 24.13
CA LEU A 7 -27.86 -9.66 23.31
C LEU A 7 -28.40 -10.79 22.41
N VAL A 8 -28.65 -10.50 21.13
CA VAL A 8 -29.03 -11.53 20.14
C VAL A 8 -27.78 -12.04 19.44
N VAL A 9 -27.26 -13.19 19.89
CA VAL A 9 -26.14 -13.87 19.24
C VAL A 9 -26.68 -14.84 18.19
N HIS A 10 -26.41 -14.58 16.91
CA HIS A 10 -26.70 -15.52 15.83
C HIS A 10 -25.58 -16.58 15.73
N VAL A 11 -25.83 -17.76 16.28
CA VAL A 11 -24.93 -18.92 16.12
C VAL A 11 -25.40 -19.77 14.93
N ALA A 12 -24.65 -19.73 13.83
CA ALA A 12 -24.84 -20.66 12.72
C ALA A 12 -23.94 -21.88 12.92
N LEU A 13 -24.52 -23.03 13.24
CA LEU A 13 -23.78 -24.29 13.36
C LEU A 13 -23.78 -24.99 12.00
N VAL A 14 -22.60 -25.07 11.37
CA VAL A 14 -22.36 -26.01 10.27
C VAL A 14 -22.12 -27.37 10.90
N ALA A 15 -22.97 -28.35 10.56
CA ALA A 15 -22.81 -29.71 11.05
C ALA A 15 -21.65 -30.39 10.31
N GLU A 16 -20.42 -30.10 10.72
CA GLU A 16 -19.30 -31.00 10.44
C GLU A 16 -19.23 -32.06 11.53
N SER A 17 -19.19 -33.32 11.11
CA SER A 17 -19.14 -34.50 11.98
C SER A 17 -17.84 -34.53 12.79
N GLN A 18 -17.79 -33.82 13.91
CA GLN A 18 -16.71 -33.95 14.90
C GLN A 18 -17.25 -34.61 16.18
N ARG A 19 -16.99 -35.92 16.31
CA ARG A 19 -17.15 -36.66 17.56
C ARG A 19 -15.92 -36.40 18.45
N GLY A 20 -15.96 -35.30 19.21
CA GLY A 20 -14.96 -34.95 20.23
C GLY A 20 -15.57 -34.70 21.61
N SER A 21 -14.73 -34.53 22.63
CA SER A 21 -15.18 -34.36 24.04
C SER A 21 -16.06 -33.14 24.31
N ARG A 22 -16.13 -32.18 23.38
CA ARG A 22 -17.00 -30.98 23.44
C ARG A 22 -18.40 -31.18 22.80
N PHE A 23 -18.72 -32.38 22.34
CA PHE A 23 -20.00 -32.65 21.63
C PHE A 23 -21.24 -32.55 22.54
N ASN A 24 -21.14 -33.00 23.79
CA ASN A 24 -22.27 -32.98 24.73
C ASN A 24 -22.69 -31.54 25.13
N PRO A 25 -21.77 -30.62 25.49
CA PRO A 25 -22.12 -29.22 25.72
C PRO A 25 -22.81 -28.53 24.54
N ILE A 26 -22.39 -28.84 23.31
CA ILE A 26 -23.00 -28.29 22.09
C ILE A 26 -24.42 -28.85 21.89
N LEU A 27 -24.63 -30.14 22.14
CA LEU A 27 -25.97 -30.75 22.10
C LEU A 27 -26.91 -30.17 23.16
N ASP A 28 -26.41 -29.92 24.37
CA ASP A 28 -27.19 -29.31 25.45
C ASP A 28 -27.57 -27.87 25.10
N MET A 29 -26.65 -27.11 24.49
CA MET A 29 -26.91 -25.78 23.96
C MET A 29 -27.95 -25.81 22.83
N LEU A 30 -27.83 -26.74 21.87
CA LEU A 30 -28.79 -26.94 20.79
C LEU A 30 -30.18 -27.32 21.31
N ALA A 31 -30.24 -28.17 22.33
CA ALA A 31 -31.48 -28.54 23.01
C ALA A 31 -32.11 -27.34 23.74
N ALA A 32 -31.29 -26.46 24.34
CA ALA A 32 -31.74 -25.22 24.97
C ALA A 32 -32.25 -24.19 23.95
N PHE A 33 -31.60 -24.06 22.80
CA PHE A 33 -32.09 -23.25 21.68
C PHE A 33 -33.45 -23.74 21.19
N LYS A 34 -33.63 -25.06 21.03
CA LYS A 34 -34.93 -25.64 20.64
C LYS A 34 -36.03 -25.42 21.68
N LYS A 35 -35.67 -25.35 22.97
CA LYS A 35 -36.60 -25.02 24.07
C LYS A 35 -36.91 -23.53 24.18
N GLY A 36 -36.23 -22.68 23.42
CA GLY A 36 -36.49 -21.24 23.35
C GLY A 36 -35.98 -20.44 24.56
N VAL A 37 -35.16 -21.03 25.43
CA VAL A 37 -34.54 -20.36 26.58
C VAL A 37 -33.13 -20.89 26.81
N VAL A 38 -32.15 -19.99 26.85
CA VAL A 38 -30.74 -20.29 27.14
C VAL A 38 -30.27 -19.39 28.27
N GLY A 39 -29.83 -19.97 29.40
CA GLY A 39 -29.31 -19.20 30.53
C GLY A 39 -30.30 -18.18 31.13
N GLY A 40 -31.62 -18.40 30.99
CA GLY A 40 -32.66 -17.46 31.44
C GLY A 40 -33.07 -16.41 30.40
N VAL A 41 -32.38 -16.36 29.26
CA VAL A 41 -32.69 -15.46 28.14
C VAL A 41 -33.58 -16.18 27.13
N LYS A 42 -34.69 -15.56 26.72
CA LYS A 42 -35.55 -16.09 25.66
C LYS A 42 -34.82 -15.99 24.32
N VAL A 43 -34.77 -17.10 23.61
CA VAL A 43 -34.10 -17.21 22.31
C VAL A 43 -35.09 -17.73 21.28
N HIS A 44 -35.09 -17.11 20.10
CA HIS A 44 -35.95 -17.49 18.98
C HIS A 44 -35.09 -18.13 17.89
N VAL A 45 -35.49 -19.31 17.42
CA VAL A 45 -34.80 -20.05 16.36
C VAL A 45 -35.67 -20.05 15.11
N ASP A 46 -35.14 -19.54 14.02
CA ASP A 46 -35.83 -19.46 12.73
C ASP A 46 -34.82 -19.49 11.57
N ARG A 47 -35.32 -19.48 10.34
CA ARG A 47 -34.49 -19.39 9.14
C ARG A 47 -33.71 -18.08 9.16
N LEU A 48 -32.43 -18.12 8.80
CA LEU A 48 -31.58 -16.91 8.74
C LEU A 48 -32.22 -15.74 7.97
N GLN A 49 -32.93 -16.05 6.88
CA GLN A 49 -33.63 -15.06 6.04
C GLN A 49 -34.72 -14.27 6.79
N THR A 50 -35.35 -14.84 7.82
CA THR A 50 -36.37 -14.14 8.62
C THR A 50 -35.77 -13.34 9.76
N LEU A 51 -34.55 -13.68 10.19
CA LEU A 51 -33.87 -13.03 11.32
C LEU A 51 -32.90 -11.92 10.88
N ILE A 52 -32.39 -11.97 9.65
CA ILE A 52 -31.35 -11.04 9.16
C ILE A 52 -31.82 -9.58 9.11
N SER A 53 -33.12 -9.34 8.95
CA SER A 53 -33.70 -7.99 8.91
C SER A 53 -33.67 -7.26 10.25
N GLY A 54 -33.53 -7.99 11.36
CA GLY A 54 -33.39 -7.45 12.72
C GLY A 54 -32.01 -7.70 13.34
N ALA A 55 -31.08 -8.27 12.58
CA ALA A 55 -29.75 -8.60 13.08
C ALA A 55 -28.88 -7.35 13.23
N VAL A 56 -28.10 -7.31 14.30
CA VAL A 56 -27.05 -6.31 14.53
C VAL A 56 -25.70 -7.02 14.42
N VAL A 57 -24.72 -6.34 13.82
CA VAL A 57 -23.33 -6.82 13.78
C VAL A 57 -22.57 -6.16 14.90
N GLU A 58 -22.06 -6.96 15.84
CA GLU A 58 -21.17 -6.52 16.90
C GLU A 58 -19.86 -7.30 16.81
N GLN A 59 -18.74 -6.58 16.90
CA GLN A 59 -17.41 -7.18 16.86
C GLN A 59 -17.04 -7.65 18.27
N LEU A 60 -16.81 -8.95 18.44
CA LEU A 60 -16.47 -9.51 19.74
C LEU A 60 -14.97 -9.37 19.99
N ASP A 61 -14.55 -8.19 20.46
CA ASP A 61 -13.15 -7.84 20.69
C ASP A 61 -12.46 -8.60 21.86
N PHE A 62 -13.20 -9.48 22.56
CA PHE A 62 -12.70 -10.25 23.70
C PHE A 62 -12.35 -11.71 23.39
N LEU A 63 -12.62 -12.20 22.18
CA LEU A 63 -12.23 -13.54 21.77
C LEU A 63 -10.72 -13.60 21.49
N ARG A 64 -9.94 -13.84 22.54
CA ARG A 64 -8.55 -14.28 22.41
C ARG A 64 -8.55 -15.71 21.87
N ILE A 65 -8.53 -15.86 20.54
CA ILE A 65 -8.21 -17.13 19.91
C ILE A 65 -6.76 -17.42 20.32
N SER A 66 -6.55 -18.41 21.18
CA SER A 66 -5.24 -18.81 21.65
C SER A 66 -4.36 -19.24 20.48
N ASP A 67 -3.08 -18.84 20.49
CA ASP A 67 -2.06 -19.00 19.44
C ASP A 67 -1.74 -20.45 19.00
N VAL A 68 -2.53 -21.44 19.43
CA VAL A 68 -2.31 -22.88 19.22
C VAL A 68 -3.34 -23.50 18.26
N GLU A 69 -4.44 -22.82 17.96
CA GLU A 69 -5.46 -23.31 17.02
C GLU A 69 -5.38 -22.49 15.72
N GLU A 70 -5.17 -23.16 14.58
CA GLU A 70 -5.23 -22.53 13.26
C GLU A 70 -6.51 -21.70 13.14
N VAL A 71 -6.38 -20.41 12.80
CA VAL A 71 -7.53 -19.54 12.58
C VAL A 71 -8.39 -20.17 11.49
N PRO A 72 -9.65 -20.52 11.74
CA PRO A 72 -10.48 -21.15 10.73
C PRO A 72 -10.59 -20.22 9.52
N GLU A 73 -10.32 -20.76 8.35
CA GLU A 73 -10.39 -20.03 7.08
C GLU A 73 -11.85 -19.60 6.85
N PHE A 74 -12.17 -18.34 7.18
CA PHE A 74 -13.53 -17.83 7.06
C PHE A 74 -13.82 -17.52 5.60
N LYS A 75 -14.33 -18.50 4.86
CA LYS A 75 -14.91 -18.26 3.54
C LYS A 75 -16.14 -17.38 3.71
N SER A 76 -16.10 -16.20 3.08
CA SER A 76 -17.28 -15.33 2.99
C SER A 76 -18.44 -16.13 2.43
N PHE A 77 -19.65 -15.94 2.95
CA PHE A 77 -20.84 -16.57 2.41
C PHE A 77 -20.98 -16.22 0.93
N GLU A 78 -20.84 -17.20 0.05
CA GLU A 78 -21.16 -17.04 -1.35
C GLU A 78 -22.67 -17.21 -1.54
N GLU A 79 -23.28 -16.27 -2.25
CA GLU A 79 -24.67 -16.41 -2.67
C GLU A 79 -24.78 -17.64 -3.57
N LEU A 80 -25.63 -18.61 -3.19
CA LEU A 80 -25.89 -19.82 -3.96
C LEU A 80 -26.39 -19.46 -5.35
N ASN A 81 -25.54 -19.64 -6.37
CA ASN A 81 -25.93 -19.48 -7.76
C ASN A 81 -27.05 -20.48 -8.11
N LEU A 82 -28.21 -19.97 -8.50
CA LEU A 82 -29.36 -20.81 -8.85
C LEU A 82 -29.12 -21.63 -10.14
N PRO A 83 -29.63 -22.86 -10.22
CA PRO A 83 -29.79 -23.55 -11.49
C PRO A 83 -30.65 -22.71 -12.45
N LYS A 84 -30.26 -22.65 -13.72
CA LYS A 84 -30.81 -21.79 -14.80
C LYS A 84 -32.32 -21.91 -15.10
N HIS A 85 -33.08 -22.68 -14.32
CA HIS A 85 -34.49 -23.01 -14.59
C HIS A 85 -35.49 -22.63 -13.48
N SER A 86 -35.07 -21.89 -12.45
CA SER A 86 -35.99 -21.38 -11.43
C SER A 86 -36.87 -20.23 -11.98
N LYS A 87 -38.20 -20.40 -11.96
CA LYS A 87 -39.19 -19.38 -12.34
C LYS A 87 -39.60 -18.44 -11.20
N VAL A 88 -38.91 -18.48 -10.05
CA VAL A 88 -39.21 -17.61 -8.91
C VAL A 88 -38.41 -16.33 -9.03
N LYS A 89 -39.04 -15.24 -9.51
CA LYS A 89 -38.51 -13.89 -9.36
C LYS A 89 -38.65 -13.47 -7.90
N ARG A 90 -37.59 -13.63 -7.10
CA ARG A 90 -37.45 -12.82 -5.88
C ARG A 90 -37.00 -11.43 -6.31
N GLN A 91 -37.62 -10.40 -5.75
CA GLN A 91 -37.10 -9.03 -5.81
C GLN A 91 -35.65 -9.10 -5.32
N SER A 92 -34.71 -8.84 -6.22
CA SER A 92 -33.31 -8.68 -5.84
C SER A 92 -33.27 -7.63 -4.74
N SER A 93 -32.73 -8.00 -3.59
CA SER A 93 -32.23 -7.06 -2.60
C SER A 93 -31.34 -6.07 -3.34
N THR A 94 -31.90 -4.87 -3.57
CA THR A 94 -31.29 -3.64 -4.09
C THR A 94 -30.18 -3.81 -5.13
N PRO A 95 -30.37 -3.31 -6.38
CA PRO A 95 -29.24 -3.06 -7.26
C PRO A 95 -28.19 -2.25 -6.49
N ASN A 96 -26.89 -2.47 -6.75
CA ASN A 96 -25.87 -1.45 -6.47
C ASN A 96 -26.49 -0.10 -6.85
N ALA A 97 -26.58 0.83 -5.89
CA ALA A 97 -27.07 2.18 -6.19
C ALA A 97 -26.41 2.63 -7.49
N PRO A 98 -27.19 3.12 -8.48
CA PRO A 98 -26.67 3.34 -9.82
C PRO A 98 -25.37 4.14 -9.72
N GLU A 99 -24.33 3.79 -10.47
CA GLU A 99 -23.01 4.44 -10.44
C GLU A 99 -23.10 5.99 -10.54
N LEU A 100 -24.21 6.51 -11.07
CA LEU A 100 -24.64 7.91 -11.10
C LEU A 100 -24.89 8.57 -9.74
N GLU A 101 -25.25 7.84 -8.67
CA GLU A 101 -25.48 8.42 -7.32
C GLU A 101 -24.18 8.69 -6.55
N GLN A 102 -23.04 8.21 -7.06
CA GLN A 102 -21.75 8.26 -6.35
C GLN A 102 -20.85 9.41 -6.81
N GLN A 103 -21.06 9.93 -8.02
CA GLN A 103 -20.27 11.03 -8.54
C GLN A 103 -20.87 12.38 -8.09
N PRO A 104 -20.03 13.33 -7.66
CA PRO A 104 -20.51 14.65 -7.30
C PRO A 104 -21.04 15.36 -8.55
N ASP A 105 -22.20 16.00 -8.42
CA ASP A 105 -22.79 16.87 -9.46
C ASP A 105 -22.12 18.27 -9.51
N ILE A 106 -21.07 18.48 -8.72
CA ILE A 106 -20.36 19.75 -8.59
C ILE A 106 -18.85 19.54 -8.55
N ALA A 107 -18.10 20.49 -9.09
CA ALA A 107 -16.64 20.54 -8.98
C ALA A 107 -16.20 21.59 -7.95
N ILE A 108 -15.18 21.27 -7.13
CA ILE A 108 -14.61 22.20 -6.14
C ILE A 108 -14.17 23.51 -6.81
N THR A 109 -13.55 23.43 -7.99
CA THR A 109 -13.02 24.58 -8.74
C THR A 109 -14.10 25.59 -9.12
N GLU A 110 -15.30 25.12 -9.44
CA GLU A 110 -16.44 25.97 -9.83
C GLU A 110 -17.11 26.62 -8.62
N TRP A 111 -17.13 25.94 -7.48
CA TRP A 111 -17.88 26.38 -6.30
C TRP A 111 -17.01 27.11 -5.26
N LYS A 112 -15.68 26.99 -5.34
CA LYS A 112 -14.73 27.59 -4.39
C LYS A 112 -14.89 29.11 -4.25
N ASN A 113 -15.24 29.80 -5.34
CA ASN A 113 -15.34 31.27 -5.38
C ASN A 113 -16.78 31.78 -5.31
N LYS A 114 -17.78 30.90 -5.30
CA LYS A 114 -19.19 31.30 -5.17
C LYS A 114 -19.48 31.88 -3.79
N PRO A 115 -20.40 32.85 -3.66
CA PRO A 115 -20.72 33.45 -2.38
C PRO A 115 -21.36 32.44 -1.41
N THR A 116 -21.18 32.64 -0.11
CA THR A 116 -21.58 31.68 0.93
C THR A 116 -23.09 31.37 0.89
N HIS A 117 -23.94 32.34 0.51
CA HIS A 117 -25.38 32.11 0.41
C HIS A 117 -25.77 31.15 -0.73
N GLU A 118 -25.09 31.19 -1.88
CA GLU A 118 -25.30 30.23 -2.99
C GLU A 118 -24.87 28.82 -2.59
N ILE A 119 -23.75 28.70 -1.86
CA ILE A 119 -23.25 27.43 -1.34
C ILE A 119 -24.28 26.83 -0.37
N LEU A 120 -24.83 27.65 0.54
CA LEU A 120 -25.87 27.21 1.48
C LEU A 120 -27.16 26.81 0.78
N GLN A 121 -27.59 27.57 -0.23
CA GLN A 121 -28.77 27.22 -1.02
C GLN A 121 -28.57 25.87 -1.71
N LYS A 122 -27.46 25.69 -2.43
CA LYS A 122 -27.14 24.41 -3.08
C LYS A 122 -27.01 23.28 -2.07
N LEU A 123 -26.40 23.51 -0.91
CA LEU A 123 -26.26 22.50 0.14
C LEU A 123 -27.63 22.02 0.66
N ASN A 124 -28.58 22.94 0.84
CA ASN A 124 -29.93 22.63 1.31
C ASN A 124 -30.76 21.87 0.27
N ASP A 125 -30.53 22.13 -1.02
CA ASP A 125 -31.26 21.50 -2.13
C ASP A 125 -30.59 20.20 -2.61
N CYS A 126 -29.34 19.94 -2.19
CA CYS A 126 -28.56 18.79 -2.64
C CYS A 126 -28.88 17.52 -1.85
N SER A 127 -29.18 16.43 -2.55
CA SER A 127 -29.36 15.09 -1.97
C SER A 127 -28.11 14.20 -2.09
N CYS A 128 -27.14 14.57 -2.94
CA CYS A 128 -25.91 13.83 -3.18
C CYS A 128 -24.90 14.06 -2.06
N LEU A 129 -24.54 13.00 -1.34
CA LEU A 129 -23.61 13.09 -0.20
C LEU A 129 -22.20 13.51 -0.62
N ALA A 130 -21.74 13.15 -1.83
CA ALA A 130 -20.44 13.57 -2.34
C ALA A 130 -20.38 15.08 -2.54
N SER A 131 -21.44 15.66 -3.11
CA SER A 131 -21.56 17.10 -3.30
C SER A 131 -21.75 17.85 -2.00
N GLN A 132 -22.54 17.31 -1.05
CA GLN A 132 -22.63 17.87 0.30
C GLN A 132 -21.25 17.93 0.96
N ALA A 133 -20.44 16.88 0.88
CA ALA A 133 -19.09 16.87 1.45
C ALA A 133 -18.19 17.95 0.81
N ILE A 134 -18.26 18.14 -0.51
CA ILE A 134 -17.53 19.22 -1.21
C ILE A 134 -17.95 20.60 -0.71
N LEU A 135 -19.26 20.89 -0.68
CA LEU A 135 -19.77 22.20 -0.24
C LEU A 135 -19.43 22.48 1.23
N LEU A 136 -19.56 21.47 2.09
CA LEU A 136 -19.21 21.57 3.49
C LEU A 136 -17.70 21.75 3.69
N GLY A 137 -16.86 21.12 2.88
CA GLY A 137 -15.41 21.36 2.89
C GLY A 137 -15.05 22.80 2.52
N ILE A 138 -15.75 23.39 1.54
CA ILE A 138 -15.59 24.81 1.19
C ILE A 138 -16.04 25.71 2.34
N LEU A 139 -17.21 25.44 2.95
CA LEU A 139 -17.72 26.19 4.09
C LEU A 139 -16.80 26.08 5.31
N LEU A 140 -16.27 24.88 5.60
CA LEU A 140 -15.36 24.65 6.71
C LEU A 140 -14.09 25.50 6.57
N LYS A 141 -13.50 25.55 5.37
CA LYS A 141 -12.30 26.35 5.09
C LYS A 141 -12.56 27.85 5.13
N ARG A 142 -13.77 28.28 4.76
CA ARG A 142 -14.13 29.69 4.62
C ARG A 142 -14.65 30.31 5.92
N GLU A 143 -15.63 29.66 6.54
CA GLU A 143 -16.40 30.20 7.68
C GLU A 143 -16.02 29.51 9.01
N GLY A 144 -15.34 28.37 8.95
CA GLY A 144 -14.93 27.59 10.10
C GLY A 144 -15.96 26.54 10.58
N PRO A 145 -15.57 25.71 11.57
CA PRO A 145 -16.35 24.54 11.99
C PRO A 145 -17.68 24.88 12.67
N ASN A 146 -17.75 26.03 13.35
CA ASN A 146 -18.90 26.43 14.16
C ASN A 146 -19.94 27.26 13.38
N PHE A 147 -19.71 27.51 12.09
CA PHE A 147 -20.65 28.23 11.25
C PHE A 147 -21.99 27.48 11.17
N ILE A 148 -23.11 28.20 11.30
CA ILE A 148 -24.44 27.59 11.43
C ILE A 148 -25.05 27.37 10.04
N THR A 149 -25.41 26.12 9.76
CA THR A 149 -26.21 25.68 8.61
C THR A 149 -27.63 25.30 9.05
N LYS A 150 -28.53 25.00 8.11
CA LYS A 150 -29.90 24.56 8.41
C LYS A 150 -29.95 23.33 9.32
N GLU A 151 -28.95 22.46 9.24
CA GLU A 151 -28.90 21.24 10.04
C GLU A 151 -28.06 21.39 11.34
N GLY A 152 -27.58 22.57 11.70
CA GLY A 152 -26.66 22.78 12.83
C GLY A 152 -25.30 23.28 12.38
N THR A 153 -24.25 23.13 13.18
CA THR A 153 -22.92 23.63 12.78
C THR A 153 -22.39 22.90 11.53
N VAL A 154 -21.43 23.50 10.81
CA VAL A 154 -20.74 22.85 9.68
C VAL A 154 -20.15 21.50 10.13
N SER A 155 -19.52 21.44 11.30
CA SER A 155 -19.01 20.18 11.87
C SER A 155 -20.11 19.15 12.10
N ASP A 156 -21.26 19.53 12.67
CA ASP A 156 -22.39 18.62 12.88
C ASP A 156 -22.93 18.08 11.55
N HIS A 157 -22.95 18.93 10.51
CA HIS A 157 -23.41 18.56 9.18
C HIS A 157 -22.43 17.60 8.51
N ILE A 158 -21.12 17.83 8.61
CA ILE A 158 -20.11 16.88 8.12
C ILE A 158 -20.21 15.55 8.87
N GLU A 159 -20.44 15.56 10.18
CA GLU A 159 -20.62 14.35 10.98
C GLU A 159 -21.88 13.56 10.55
N ARG A 160 -22.98 14.23 10.20
CA ARG A 160 -24.16 13.58 9.62
C ARG A 160 -23.87 13.00 8.24
N VAL A 161 -23.18 13.73 7.37
CA VAL A 161 -22.75 13.23 6.05
C VAL A 161 -21.86 12.00 6.22
N TYR A 162 -20.89 12.03 7.13
CA TYR A 162 -20.03 10.90 7.48
C TYR A 162 -20.83 9.64 7.85
N ARG A 163 -21.79 9.76 8.78
CA ARG A 163 -22.65 8.63 9.20
C ARG A 163 -23.53 8.09 8.09
N ARG A 164 -24.16 8.98 7.30
CA ARG A 164 -25.03 8.61 6.17
C ARG A 164 -24.23 7.98 5.02
N ALA A 165 -23.03 8.48 4.76
CA ALA A 165 -22.12 7.90 3.76
C ALA A 165 -21.66 6.51 4.21
N GLY A 166 -21.38 6.32 5.51
CA GLY A 166 -21.03 5.03 6.09
C GLY A 166 -22.14 3.99 5.93
N SER A 167 -23.40 4.35 6.25
CA SER A 167 -24.53 3.42 6.08
C SER A 167 -24.82 3.06 4.62
N LYS A 168 -24.51 3.96 3.68
CA LYS A 168 -24.58 3.73 2.23
C LYS A 168 -23.30 3.15 1.61
N LYS A 169 -22.25 2.90 2.41
CA LYS A 169 -20.94 2.40 1.96
C LYS A 169 -20.27 3.28 0.88
N LEU A 170 -20.49 4.60 0.94
CA LEU A 170 -19.85 5.56 0.04
C LEU A 170 -18.44 5.92 0.54
N TRP A 171 -17.48 5.03 0.37
CA TRP A 171 -16.17 5.10 1.03
C TRP A 171 -15.37 6.36 0.72
N SER A 172 -15.44 6.88 -0.50
CA SER A 172 -14.78 8.14 -0.87
C SER A 172 -15.31 9.33 -0.06
N VAL A 173 -16.63 9.36 0.17
CA VAL A 173 -17.29 10.40 0.98
C VAL A 173 -17.00 10.20 2.46
N VAL A 174 -16.95 8.95 2.94
CA VAL A 174 -16.55 8.62 4.32
C VAL A 174 -15.13 9.13 4.60
N ARG A 175 -14.17 8.85 3.72
CA ARG A 175 -12.78 9.33 3.83
C ARG A 175 -12.70 10.85 3.78
N CYS A 176 -13.42 11.49 2.87
CA CYS A 176 -13.47 12.95 2.76
C CYS A 176 -14.02 13.58 4.06
N ALA A 177 -15.19 13.14 4.53
CA ALA A 177 -15.81 13.68 5.74
C ALA A 177 -14.98 13.41 7.01
N ALA A 178 -14.37 12.24 7.13
CA ALA A 178 -13.45 11.93 8.24
C ALA A 178 -12.21 12.83 8.22
N SER A 179 -11.68 13.13 7.03
CA SER A 179 -10.56 14.05 6.87
C SER A 179 -10.91 15.47 7.29
N LEU A 180 -12.04 15.99 6.81
CA LEU A 180 -12.55 17.33 7.17
C LEU A 180 -12.73 17.49 8.68
N LEU A 181 -13.14 16.42 9.37
CA LEU A 181 -13.31 16.39 10.83
C LEU A 181 -12.00 16.12 11.60
N ASN A 182 -10.87 15.97 10.90
CA ASN A 182 -9.59 15.61 11.48
C ASN A 182 -9.64 14.35 12.39
N LYS A 183 -10.40 13.33 11.99
CA LYS A 183 -10.55 12.07 12.73
C LYS A 183 -9.28 11.21 12.65
N VAL A 184 -8.91 10.61 13.78
CA VAL A 184 -7.75 9.72 13.89
C VAL A 184 -8.16 8.43 14.57
N VAL A 185 -7.56 7.30 14.16
CA VAL A 185 -7.80 5.99 14.77
C VAL A 185 -6.75 5.69 15.83
N ASP A 186 -7.16 5.17 16.98
CA ASP A 186 -6.28 4.92 18.13
C ASP A 186 -5.21 3.84 17.86
N SER A 187 -5.47 2.92 16.93
CA SER A 187 -4.57 1.82 16.58
C SER A 187 -3.34 2.23 15.76
N LEU A 188 -3.22 3.49 15.32
CA LEU A 188 -2.09 3.93 14.50
C LEU A 188 -0.74 3.83 15.19
N ALA A 189 -0.64 4.27 16.45
CA ALA A 189 0.62 4.24 17.19
C ALA A 189 1.10 2.78 17.41
N PRO A 190 0.23 1.83 17.83
CA PRO A 190 0.57 0.40 17.83
C PRO A 190 1.00 -0.12 16.45
N SER A 191 0.27 0.19 15.38
CA SER A 191 0.60 -0.29 14.02
C SER A 191 1.93 0.24 13.49
N ILE A 192 2.25 1.51 13.76
CA ILE A 192 3.57 2.08 13.47
C ILE A 192 4.64 1.35 14.28
N THR A 193 4.39 1.12 15.57
CA THR A 193 5.33 0.39 16.43
C THR A 193 5.62 -1.01 15.91
N ASN A 194 4.61 -1.73 15.40
CA ASN A 194 4.78 -3.04 14.76
C ASN A 194 5.74 -3.00 13.57
N VAL A 195 5.75 -1.92 12.79
CA VAL A 195 6.72 -1.72 11.70
C VAL A 195 8.13 -1.46 12.25
N LEU A 196 8.24 -0.61 13.26
CA LEU A 196 9.53 -0.22 13.84
C LEU A 196 10.25 -1.39 14.52
N VAL A 197 9.52 -2.24 15.26
CA VAL A 197 10.11 -3.42 15.93
C VAL A 197 10.64 -4.47 14.95
N GLN A 198 10.20 -4.42 13.69
CA GLN A 198 10.72 -5.25 12.60
C GLN A 198 11.96 -4.63 11.93
N GLY A 199 12.57 -3.62 12.55
CA GLY A 199 13.78 -2.96 12.07
C GLY A 199 13.56 -2.13 10.81
N LYS A 200 12.33 -1.64 10.59
CA LYS A 200 11.97 -0.83 9.42
C LYS A 200 11.56 0.57 9.81
N GLN A 201 11.62 1.50 8.86
CA GLN A 201 11.06 2.85 9.02
C GLN A 201 9.75 2.97 8.25
N VAL A 202 8.87 3.88 8.68
CA VAL A 202 7.66 4.23 7.93
C VAL A 202 7.71 5.72 7.58
N THR A 203 7.24 6.09 6.39
CA THR A 203 7.09 7.50 6.01
C THR A 203 5.66 7.87 5.68
N LEU A 204 5.27 9.08 6.09
CA LEU A 204 3.95 9.64 5.85
C LEU A 204 4.07 10.93 5.04
N GLY A 205 3.32 11.02 3.94
CA GLY A 205 3.37 12.15 3.03
C GLY A 205 2.72 11.81 1.69
N ALA A 206 2.27 12.83 0.97
CA ALA A 206 1.71 12.65 -0.36
C ALA A 206 2.82 12.26 -1.36
N PHE A 207 2.48 11.39 -2.33
CA PHE A 207 3.39 10.99 -3.40
C PHE A 207 3.96 12.21 -4.16
N GLY A 208 5.28 12.24 -4.37
CA GLY A 208 5.96 13.33 -5.07
C GLY A 208 6.19 14.60 -4.23
N HIS A 209 5.91 14.55 -2.92
CA HIS A 209 6.08 15.67 -2.00
C HIS A 209 6.95 15.28 -0.79
N GLU A 210 7.17 16.24 0.12
CA GLU A 210 7.87 15.99 1.36
C GLU A 210 7.17 14.92 2.22
N GLU A 211 7.97 14.02 2.75
CA GLU A 211 7.53 12.94 3.63
C GLU A 211 8.18 13.09 5.00
N GLU A 212 7.43 12.78 6.05
CA GLU A 212 7.98 12.65 7.40
C GLU A 212 8.47 11.23 7.63
N VAL A 213 9.72 11.08 8.03
CA VAL A 213 10.30 9.77 8.39
C VAL A 213 10.03 9.49 9.86
N ILE A 214 9.34 8.39 10.14
CA ILE A 214 9.11 7.91 11.50
C ILE A 214 10.07 6.75 11.73
N SER A 215 11.09 7.00 12.57
CA SER A 215 12.11 6.03 12.96
C SER A 215 11.99 5.57 14.41
N ASN A 216 11.11 6.18 15.19
CA ASN A 216 10.90 5.90 16.61
C ASN A 216 9.40 6.04 16.93
N PRO A 217 8.90 5.35 17.98
CA PRO A 217 7.51 5.49 18.39
C PRO A 217 7.15 6.95 18.69
N LEU A 218 5.99 7.39 18.21
CA LEU A 218 5.48 8.75 18.38
C LEU A 218 4.15 8.73 19.13
N SER A 219 3.83 9.83 19.82
CA SER A 219 2.52 9.96 20.47
C SER A 219 1.40 10.14 19.44
N PRO A 220 0.14 9.73 19.74
CA PRO A 220 -0.99 9.88 18.82
C PRO A 220 -1.19 11.32 18.33
N ARG A 221 -0.92 12.32 19.18
CA ARG A 221 -1.01 13.74 18.82
C ARG A 221 0.01 14.14 17.76
N VAL A 222 1.24 13.64 17.86
CA VAL A 222 2.29 13.92 16.87
C VAL A 222 1.95 13.25 15.55
N ILE A 223 1.51 11.98 15.59
CA ILE A 223 1.07 11.24 14.40
C ILE A 223 -0.08 11.97 13.68
N LYS A 224 -1.09 12.43 14.45
CA LYS A 224 -2.19 13.26 13.92
C LYS A 224 -1.67 14.49 13.18
N ASN A 225 -0.75 15.23 13.79
CA ASN A 225 -0.19 16.43 13.17
C ASN A 225 0.54 16.11 11.87
N ILE A 226 1.35 15.04 11.84
CA ILE A 226 2.07 14.60 10.64
C ILE A 226 1.06 14.28 9.52
N ILE A 227 0.05 13.46 9.81
CA ILE A 227 -0.95 13.03 8.82
C ILE A 227 -1.64 14.24 8.18
N TYR A 228 -2.16 15.16 9.00
CA TYR A 228 -2.93 16.28 8.47
C TYR A 228 -2.08 17.43 7.93
N TYR A 229 -0.78 17.48 8.25
CA TYR A 229 0.16 18.46 7.69
C TYR A 229 0.83 17.98 6.39
N LYS A 230 1.28 16.72 6.35
CA LYS A 230 2.06 16.16 5.22
C LYS A 230 1.20 15.42 4.19
N CYS A 231 0.11 14.77 4.59
CA CYS A 231 -0.70 13.94 3.67
C CYS A 231 -1.85 14.74 3.02
N ASN A 232 -2.37 15.78 3.69
CA ASN A 232 -3.54 16.55 3.25
C ASN A 232 -3.21 17.73 2.32
N THR A 233 -2.17 17.63 1.48
CA THR A 233 -1.69 18.78 0.69
C THR A 233 -2.49 19.02 -0.58
N HIS A 234 -2.99 17.96 -1.23
CA HIS A 234 -3.69 18.05 -2.52
C HIS A 234 -5.09 17.43 -2.51
N ASP A 235 -5.24 16.28 -1.86
CA ASP A 235 -6.50 15.56 -1.72
C ASP A 235 -6.71 15.23 -0.25
N GLU A 236 -7.82 15.70 0.32
CA GLU A 236 -8.13 15.50 1.73
C GLU A 236 -8.27 14.02 2.09
N ARG A 237 -8.64 13.18 1.14
CA ARG A 237 -8.83 11.74 1.35
C ARG A 237 -7.50 11.02 1.61
N GLU A 238 -6.36 11.59 1.20
CA GLU A 238 -5.01 11.04 1.44
C GLU A 238 -4.73 10.82 2.93
N ALA A 239 -5.11 11.76 3.78
CA ALA A 239 -4.91 11.66 5.22
C ALA A 239 -5.59 10.42 5.83
N VAL A 240 -6.75 10.02 5.32
CA VAL A 240 -7.51 8.87 5.86
C VAL A 240 -7.03 7.56 5.24
N ILE A 241 -6.78 7.51 3.93
CA ILE A 241 -6.27 6.29 3.31
C ILE A 241 -4.86 5.93 3.83
N GLN A 242 -4.00 6.90 4.13
CA GLN A 242 -2.68 6.61 4.73
C GLN A 242 -2.81 6.02 6.13
N GLN A 243 -3.81 6.45 6.92
CA GLN A 243 -4.12 5.82 8.21
C GLN A 243 -4.57 4.37 8.04
N GLU A 244 -5.51 4.10 7.11
CA GLU A 244 -5.96 2.74 6.79
C GLU A 244 -4.78 1.84 6.40
N LEU A 245 -3.90 2.33 5.53
CA LEU A 245 -2.72 1.58 5.09
C LEU A 245 -1.72 1.34 6.21
N VAL A 246 -1.46 2.31 7.08
CA VAL A 246 -0.61 2.10 8.26
C VAL A 246 -1.15 0.99 9.15
N ILE A 247 -2.47 0.98 9.39
CA ILE A 247 -3.11 -0.07 10.20
C ILE A 247 -2.97 -1.43 9.51
N HIS A 248 -3.27 -1.51 8.22
CA HIS A 248 -3.13 -2.76 7.47
C HIS A 248 -1.69 -3.24 7.42
N ILE A 249 -0.72 -2.38 7.13
CA ILE A 249 0.70 -2.74 7.10
C ILE A 249 1.17 -3.19 8.47
N GLY A 250 0.81 -2.48 9.54
CA GLY A 250 1.15 -2.87 10.91
C GLY A 250 0.57 -4.23 11.31
N TRP A 251 -0.58 -4.61 10.75
CA TRP A 251 -1.13 -5.97 10.92
C TRP A 251 -0.40 -6.99 10.03
N ILE A 252 -0.24 -6.71 8.72
CA ILE A 252 0.38 -7.65 7.77
C ILE A 252 1.82 -7.95 8.18
N ILE A 253 2.62 -6.94 8.55
CA ILE A 253 4.03 -7.16 8.89
C ILE A 253 4.22 -8.01 10.14
N SER A 254 3.27 -7.96 11.08
CA SER A 254 3.30 -8.80 12.28
C SER A 254 2.93 -10.25 12.00
N ASN A 255 2.10 -10.51 10.97
CA ASN A 255 1.61 -11.86 10.64
C ASN A 255 2.39 -12.51 9.48
N ASN A 256 2.93 -11.69 8.58
CA ASN A 256 3.58 -12.07 7.32
C ASN A 256 4.81 -11.17 7.04
N PRO A 257 5.84 -11.19 7.92
CA PRO A 257 7.02 -10.33 7.77
C PRO A 257 7.78 -10.56 6.45
N GLU A 258 7.67 -11.75 5.87
CA GLU A 258 8.27 -12.15 4.59
C GLU A 258 7.84 -11.25 3.41
N LEU A 259 6.63 -10.69 3.47
CA LEU A 259 6.12 -9.79 2.43
C LEU A 259 6.86 -8.45 2.38
N PHE A 260 7.66 -8.14 3.40
CA PHE A 260 8.43 -6.89 3.52
C PHE A 260 9.94 -7.13 3.47
N ILE A 261 10.40 -8.31 3.04
CA ILE A 261 11.82 -8.57 2.80
C ILE A 261 12.34 -7.59 1.74
N GLY A 262 13.54 -7.04 1.99
CA GLY A 262 14.15 -6.07 1.10
C GLY A 262 13.50 -4.68 1.12
N MET A 263 12.58 -4.41 2.06
CA MET A 263 11.99 -3.09 2.24
C MET A 263 12.46 -2.52 3.58
N LEU A 264 13.45 -1.62 3.56
CA LEU A 264 13.94 -0.97 4.79
C LEU A 264 13.02 0.17 5.26
N LYS A 265 12.53 0.95 4.29
CA LYS A 265 11.67 2.12 4.50
C LYS A 265 10.35 1.93 3.78
N ILE A 266 9.27 1.83 4.53
CA ILE A 266 7.90 1.67 4.04
C ILE A 266 7.31 3.05 3.78
N ARG A 267 7.29 3.47 2.51
CA ARG A 267 6.80 4.80 2.12
C ARG A 267 5.33 4.76 1.73
N ILE A 268 4.44 5.21 2.63
CA ILE A 268 2.99 5.01 2.45
C ILE A 268 2.45 5.72 1.20
N GLY A 269 2.92 6.95 0.92
CA GLY A 269 2.55 7.68 -0.30
C GLY A 269 2.93 6.94 -1.59
N TRP A 270 4.09 6.26 -1.61
CA TRP A 270 4.53 5.47 -2.76
C TRP A 270 3.80 4.13 -2.88
N ILE A 271 3.38 3.54 -1.75
CA ILE A 271 2.48 2.39 -1.74
C ILE A 271 1.14 2.77 -2.38
N ILE A 272 0.58 3.94 -2.06
CA ILE A 272 -0.63 4.45 -2.72
C ILE A 272 -0.41 4.60 -4.23
N HIS A 273 0.75 5.11 -4.65
CA HIS A 273 1.10 5.20 -6.07
C HIS A 273 1.13 3.81 -6.73
N ALA A 274 1.75 2.82 -6.09
CA ALA A 274 1.78 1.43 -6.57
C ALA A 274 0.36 0.82 -6.66
N MET A 275 -0.51 1.07 -5.67
CA MET A 275 -1.90 0.61 -5.68
C MET A 275 -2.72 1.24 -6.82
N LYS A 276 -2.56 2.54 -7.05
CA LYS A 276 -3.19 3.24 -8.20
C LYS A 276 -2.71 2.66 -9.52
N TYR A 277 -1.41 2.40 -9.65
CA TYR A 277 -0.83 1.77 -10.83
C TYR A 277 -1.35 0.34 -11.06
N GLU A 278 -1.48 -0.45 -10.00
CA GLU A 278 -2.08 -1.79 -10.06
C GLU A 278 -3.55 -1.76 -10.53
N LEU A 279 -4.34 -0.77 -10.10
CA LEU A 279 -5.71 -0.59 -10.58
C LEU A 279 -5.76 -0.22 -12.06
N GLN A 280 -4.78 0.56 -12.56
CA GLN A 280 -4.64 0.84 -13.99
C GLN A 280 -4.34 -0.43 -14.79
N ILE A 281 -3.41 -1.26 -14.30
CA ILE A 281 -3.09 -2.55 -14.94
C ILE A 281 -4.34 -3.44 -15.04
N ARG A 282 -5.11 -3.55 -13.96
CA ARG A 282 -6.36 -4.34 -13.93
C ARG A 282 -7.45 -3.77 -14.84
N GLY A 283 -7.49 -2.45 -15.01
CA GLY A 283 -8.46 -1.76 -15.84
C GLY A 283 -8.22 -1.97 -17.34
N GLY A 284 -6.97 -2.17 -17.77
CA GLY A 284 -6.61 -2.22 -19.18
C GLY A 284 -7.02 -0.92 -19.88
N ASP A 285 -7.86 -1.03 -20.91
CA ASP A 285 -8.38 0.13 -21.66
C ASP A 285 -9.52 0.88 -20.95
N LYS A 286 -10.06 0.34 -19.86
CA LYS A 286 -11.12 0.99 -19.08
C LYS A 286 -10.52 2.01 -18.12
N PRO A 287 -11.26 3.09 -17.79
CA PRO A 287 -10.81 4.01 -16.75
C PRO A 287 -10.57 3.23 -15.46
N ALA A 288 -9.39 3.44 -14.88
CA ALA A 288 -9.01 2.78 -13.63
C ALA A 288 -10.03 3.14 -12.54
N ARG A 289 -10.39 2.14 -11.71
CA ARG A 289 -11.20 2.40 -10.51
C ARG A 289 -10.46 3.38 -9.60
N ASP A 290 -11.20 4.32 -9.01
CA ASP A 290 -10.64 5.25 -8.04
C ASP A 290 -10.33 4.50 -6.73
N LEU A 291 -9.06 4.52 -6.29
CA LEU A 291 -8.61 3.92 -5.03
C LEU A 291 -9.47 4.37 -3.85
N TYR A 292 -9.86 5.65 -3.80
CA TYR A 292 -10.63 6.18 -2.67
C TYR A 292 -12.09 5.72 -2.66
N GLN A 293 -12.58 5.06 -3.71
CA GLN A 293 -13.92 4.45 -3.73
C GLN A 293 -13.92 3.02 -3.19
N LEU A 294 -12.76 2.37 -3.09
CA LEU A 294 -12.66 0.99 -2.60
C LEU A 294 -13.05 0.89 -1.13
N SER A 295 -13.73 -0.18 -0.76
CA SER A 295 -14.00 -0.53 0.64
C SER A 295 -12.70 -0.84 1.41
N PRO A 296 -12.68 -0.76 2.75
CA PRO A 296 -11.50 -1.11 3.54
C PRO A 296 -10.96 -2.52 3.23
N SER A 297 -11.85 -3.50 3.00
CA SER A 297 -11.44 -4.86 2.62
C SER A 297 -10.79 -4.92 1.25
N GLU A 298 -11.31 -4.17 0.27
CA GLU A 298 -10.70 -4.07 -1.07
C GLU A 298 -9.35 -3.33 -1.03
N VAL A 299 -9.20 -2.31 -0.19
CA VAL A 299 -7.91 -1.63 0.05
C VAL A 299 -6.90 -2.60 0.63
N LYS A 300 -7.28 -3.38 1.66
CA LYS A 300 -6.42 -4.43 2.23
C LYS A 300 -6.02 -5.47 1.19
N GLN A 301 -6.96 -5.94 0.38
CA GLN A 301 -6.67 -6.94 -0.65
C GLN A 301 -5.73 -6.38 -1.72
N LEU A 302 -5.98 -5.17 -2.21
CA LEU A 302 -5.12 -4.51 -3.18
C LEU A 302 -3.70 -4.29 -2.64
N LEU A 303 -3.57 -3.95 -1.35
CA LEU A 303 -2.28 -3.83 -0.67
C LEU A 303 -1.55 -5.18 -0.65
N LEU A 304 -2.24 -6.27 -0.28
CA LEU A 304 -1.64 -7.61 -0.32
C LEU A 304 -1.20 -7.98 -1.75
N ASP A 305 -2.02 -7.68 -2.75
CA ASP A 305 -1.73 -8.01 -4.15
C ASP A 305 -0.48 -7.29 -4.71
N ILE A 306 -0.14 -6.10 -4.19
CA ILE A 306 1.10 -5.41 -4.58
C ILE A 306 2.30 -5.83 -3.72
N LEU A 307 2.08 -6.26 -2.47
CA LEU A 307 3.15 -6.72 -1.58
C LEU A 307 3.62 -8.15 -1.90
N GLN A 308 2.75 -9.00 -2.43
CA GLN A 308 3.11 -10.36 -2.79
C GLN A 308 4.23 -10.37 -3.86
N PRO A 309 5.34 -11.10 -3.63
CA PRO A 309 6.32 -11.38 -4.66
C PRO A 309 5.61 -11.96 -5.88
N LEU A 310 5.75 -11.31 -7.03
CA LEU A 310 4.86 -11.45 -8.18
C LEU A 310 4.37 -12.89 -8.49
N GLN A 311 3.05 -12.99 -8.65
CA GLN A 311 2.34 -14.08 -9.33
C GLN A 311 2.82 -14.18 -10.80
N ASN A 312 2.88 -15.40 -11.34
CA ASN A 312 3.23 -15.68 -12.74
C ASN A 312 2.37 -14.84 -13.71
N GLY A 313 2.99 -14.13 -14.67
CA GLY A 313 2.29 -13.54 -15.83
C GLY A 313 2.30 -12.01 -16.00
N ARG A 314 2.88 -11.22 -15.08
CA ARG A 314 3.08 -9.76 -15.33
C ARG A 314 4.32 -9.49 -16.17
N CYS A 315 4.26 -8.43 -16.99
CA CYS A 315 5.43 -7.96 -17.72
C CYS A 315 6.46 -7.27 -16.79
N TRP A 316 7.71 -7.18 -17.24
CA TRP A 316 8.80 -6.67 -16.41
C TRP A 316 8.70 -5.19 -16.11
N LEU A 317 8.11 -4.39 -17.01
CA LEU A 317 7.87 -2.98 -16.77
C LEU A 317 6.99 -2.80 -15.53
N ASN A 318 5.88 -3.53 -15.45
CA ASN A 318 4.94 -3.44 -14.34
C ASN A 318 5.58 -3.89 -13.03
N ARG A 319 6.40 -4.97 -13.09
CA ARG A 319 7.16 -5.45 -11.94
C ARG A 319 8.09 -4.37 -11.39
N ARG A 320 8.92 -3.80 -12.27
CA ARG A 320 9.89 -2.76 -11.88
C ARG A 320 9.20 -1.51 -11.35
N GLN A 321 8.06 -1.14 -11.94
CA GLN A 321 7.27 0.00 -11.45
C GLN A 321 6.76 -0.23 -10.02
N ILE A 322 6.22 -1.40 -9.73
CA ILE A 322 5.68 -1.73 -8.40
C ILE A 322 6.80 -1.91 -7.38
N ASP A 323 7.79 -2.77 -7.66
CA ASP A 323 8.91 -3.02 -6.75
C ASP A 323 9.72 -1.74 -6.49
N GLY A 324 9.88 -0.88 -7.51
CA GLY A 324 10.49 0.44 -7.39
C GLY A 324 9.71 1.38 -6.47
N SER A 325 8.38 1.36 -6.54
CA SER A 325 7.52 2.16 -5.67
C SER A 325 7.50 1.65 -4.23
N LEU A 326 7.71 0.35 -4.04
CA LEU A 326 7.82 -0.28 -2.72
C LEU A 326 9.20 -0.12 -2.07
N ASN A 327 10.18 0.50 -2.77
CA ASN A 327 11.59 0.47 -2.37
C ASN A 327 12.10 -0.96 -2.10
N ARG A 328 11.62 -1.95 -2.84
CA ARG A 328 12.00 -3.35 -2.62
C ARG A 328 13.35 -3.64 -3.27
N THR A 329 14.26 -4.22 -2.50
CA THR A 329 15.58 -4.66 -2.97
C THR A 329 15.76 -6.17 -2.81
N PRO A 330 16.69 -6.79 -3.54
CA PRO A 330 17.07 -8.19 -3.30
C PRO A 330 17.66 -8.42 -1.90
N ALA A 331 17.71 -9.68 -1.47
CA ALA A 331 18.36 -10.06 -0.21
C ALA A 331 19.87 -9.76 -0.25
N GLY A 332 20.42 -9.27 0.88
CA GLY A 332 21.82 -8.87 1.00
C GLY A 332 22.20 -7.64 0.16
N PHE A 333 21.22 -6.87 -0.33
CA PHE A 333 21.48 -5.71 -1.20
C PHE A 333 22.43 -4.69 -0.57
N TYR A 334 22.19 -4.28 0.68
CA TYR A 334 23.02 -3.28 1.35
C TYR A 334 24.45 -3.80 1.55
N ASP A 335 24.63 -5.03 2.03
CA ASP A 335 25.95 -5.67 2.16
C ASP A 335 26.72 -5.69 0.84
N ARG A 336 26.02 -5.95 -0.27
CA ARG A 336 26.62 -5.89 -1.61
C ARG A 336 27.01 -4.48 -2.02
N VAL A 337 26.20 -3.47 -1.69
CA VAL A 337 26.57 -2.06 -1.95
C VAL A 337 27.81 -1.66 -1.15
N TRP A 338 27.95 -2.16 0.09
CA TRP A 338 29.18 -1.97 0.87
C TRP A 338 30.39 -2.56 0.17
N GLN A 339 30.32 -3.82 -0.28
CA GLN A 339 31.40 -4.49 -1.01
C GLN A 339 31.78 -3.76 -2.30
N ILE A 340 30.81 -3.19 -3.01
CA ILE A 340 31.08 -2.34 -4.18
C ILE A 340 31.85 -1.10 -3.74
N LEU A 341 31.44 -0.46 -2.65
CA LEU A 341 32.07 0.75 -2.13
C LEU A 341 33.54 0.50 -1.73
N GLU A 342 33.87 -0.67 -1.17
CA GLU A 342 35.25 -1.09 -0.87
C GLU A 342 36.15 -1.11 -2.12
N ARG A 343 35.58 -1.38 -3.30
CA ARG A 343 36.30 -1.48 -4.59
C ARG A 343 36.06 -0.27 -5.51
N THR A 344 35.49 0.81 -4.99
CA THR A 344 35.16 2.02 -5.77
C THR A 344 35.79 3.26 -5.15
N PRO A 345 37.04 3.63 -5.52
CA PRO A 345 37.66 4.89 -5.14
C PRO A 345 36.73 6.07 -5.42
N ASN A 346 36.69 7.06 -4.53
CA ASN A 346 35.81 8.22 -4.61
C ASN A 346 34.29 7.92 -4.61
N GLY A 347 33.86 6.67 -4.50
CA GLY A 347 32.48 6.27 -4.23
C GLY A 347 31.56 6.16 -5.45
N ILE A 348 30.26 6.11 -5.19
CA ILE A 348 29.22 5.82 -6.18
C ILE A 348 28.27 7.02 -6.28
N MET A 349 27.77 7.34 -7.47
CA MET A 349 26.79 8.41 -7.66
C MET A 349 25.63 8.00 -8.56
N VAL A 350 24.45 8.52 -8.24
CA VAL A 350 23.21 8.33 -9.03
C VAL A 350 22.25 9.49 -8.79
N ALA A 351 21.58 9.95 -9.83
CA ALA A 351 20.64 11.07 -9.81
C ALA A 351 21.19 12.30 -9.06
N GLY A 352 22.48 12.61 -9.29
CA GLY A 352 23.18 13.72 -8.64
C GLY A 352 23.51 13.53 -7.16
N LYS A 353 23.06 12.45 -6.51
CA LYS A 353 23.44 12.08 -5.14
C LYS A 353 24.74 11.27 -5.16
N HIS A 354 25.63 11.58 -4.23
CA HIS A 354 26.94 10.96 -4.10
C HIS A 354 27.02 10.19 -2.78
N LEU A 355 27.34 8.90 -2.87
CA LEU A 355 27.74 8.04 -1.78
C LEU A 355 29.27 7.93 -1.80
N PRO A 356 29.99 8.75 -1.02
CA PRO A 356 31.45 8.73 -1.03
C PRO A 356 31.97 7.43 -0.41
N GLN A 357 33.13 6.96 -0.87
CA GLN A 357 33.80 5.81 -0.25
C GLN A 357 34.33 6.17 1.15
N GLN A 358 35.05 7.29 1.24
CA GLN A 358 35.51 7.86 2.49
C GLN A 358 34.78 9.19 2.75
N PRO A 359 34.33 9.46 3.99
CA PRO A 359 34.62 8.71 5.20
C PRO A 359 33.62 7.58 5.50
N THR A 360 32.73 7.20 4.57
CA THR A 360 31.70 6.18 4.81
C THR A 360 32.27 4.87 5.34
N LEU A 361 33.35 4.35 4.74
CA LEU A 361 33.99 3.10 5.19
C LEU A 361 34.79 3.26 6.50
N SER A 362 35.24 4.47 6.85
CA SER A 362 35.93 4.73 8.12
C SER A 362 34.97 4.97 9.28
N ASP A 363 33.80 5.55 9.00
CA ASP A 363 32.87 6.07 10.01
C ASP A 363 31.70 5.11 10.29
N MET A 364 31.45 4.14 9.41
CA MET A 364 30.33 3.20 9.50
C MET A 364 30.81 1.74 9.41
N THR A 365 29.87 0.80 9.58
CA THR A 365 30.11 -0.63 9.34
C THR A 365 29.03 -1.23 8.43
N MET A 366 29.38 -2.32 7.73
CA MET A 366 28.52 -2.99 6.75
C MET A 366 27.12 -3.35 7.28
N TYR A 367 27.04 -3.85 8.51
CA TYR A 367 25.81 -4.42 9.08
C TYR A 367 24.97 -3.40 9.85
N GLU A 368 25.40 -2.13 9.90
CA GLU A 368 24.68 -1.10 10.63
C GLU A 368 23.56 -0.46 9.80
N MET A 369 22.49 -0.09 10.51
CA MET A 369 21.33 0.57 9.94
C MET A 369 21.70 1.91 9.25
N ASN A 370 22.68 2.64 9.79
CA ASN A 370 23.07 3.95 9.27
C ASN A 370 23.57 3.88 7.82
N PHE A 371 24.38 2.88 7.49
CA PHE A 371 24.84 2.67 6.12
C PHE A 371 23.68 2.34 5.18
N SER A 372 22.81 1.41 5.58
CA SER A 372 21.63 1.04 4.81
C SER A 372 20.71 2.24 4.55
N LEU A 373 20.54 3.13 5.54
CA LEU A 373 19.78 4.38 5.40
C LEU A 373 20.46 5.39 4.47
N LEU A 374 21.79 5.46 4.47
CA LEU A 374 22.55 6.31 3.55
C LEU A 374 22.39 5.84 2.10
N VAL A 375 22.42 4.52 1.86
CA VAL A 375 22.12 3.93 0.55
C VAL A 375 20.67 4.24 0.12
N GLU A 376 19.71 4.14 1.04
CA GLU A 376 18.32 4.52 0.76
C GLU A 376 18.14 6.01 0.43
N ASP A 377 18.90 6.93 1.07
CA ASP A 377 18.87 8.35 0.74
C ASP A 377 19.41 8.60 -0.68
N MET A 378 20.53 7.96 -1.03
CA MET A 378 21.10 8.04 -2.37
C MET A 378 20.10 7.53 -3.43
N LEU A 379 19.47 6.39 -3.22
CA LEU A 379 18.46 5.86 -4.17
C LEU A 379 17.14 6.65 -4.12
N GLY A 380 16.90 7.40 -3.03
CA GLY A 380 15.69 8.18 -2.80
C GLY A 380 15.53 9.38 -3.73
N SER A 381 16.61 9.86 -4.36
CA SER A 381 16.58 10.93 -5.38
C SER A 381 16.10 10.47 -6.75
N ILE A 382 15.88 9.16 -6.93
CA ILE A 382 15.37 8.61 -8.19
C ILE A 382 13.85 8.73 -8.23
N ASP A 383 13.34 9.61 -9.09
CA ASP A 383 11.89 9.87 -9.21
C ASP A 383 11.11 8.73 -9.87
N GLN A 384 11.75 7.99 -10.79
CA GLN A 384 11.07 6.96 -11.59
C GLN A 384 11.25 5.56 -10.97
N PRO A 385 10.16 4.90 -10.52
CA PRO A 385 10.23 3.57 -9.91
C PRO A 385 10.92 2.51 -10.77
N LYS A 386 10.56 2.47 -12.07
CA LYS A 386 11.16 1.55 -13.04
C LYS A 386 12.67 1.75 -13.21
N TYR A 387 13.14 2.99 -13.16
CA TYR A 387 14.57 3.31 -13.26
C TYR A 387 15.30 2.97 -11.96
N ARG A 388 14.69 3.24 -10.80
CA ARG A 388 15.23 2.83 -9.49
C ARG A 388 15.51 1.32 -9.47
N GLN A 389 14.62 0.50 -10.03
CA GLN A 389 14.87 -0.94 -10.12
C GLN A 389 15.99 -1.32 -11.09
N ILE A 390 16.18 -0.60 -12.20
CA ILE A 390 17.37 -0.80 -13.06
C ILE A 390 18.66 -0.46 -12.32
N ILE A 391 18.66 0.58 -11.49
CA ILE A 391 19.82 0.94 -10.66
C ILE A 391 20.10 -0.14 -9.60
N VAL A 392 19.06 -0.67 -8.95
CA VAL A 392 19.19 -1.80 -8.02
C VAL A 392 19.75 -3.04 -8.74
N GLU A 393 19.22 -3.38 -9.92
CA GLU A 393 19.74 -4.48 -10.75
C GLU A 393 21.20 -4.26 -11.16
N LEU A 394 21.58 -3.03 -11.56
CA LEU A 394 22.94 -2.66 -11.91
C LEU A 394 23.90 -2.85 -10.72
N LEU A 395 23.54 -2.38 -9.53
CA LEU A 395 24.35 -2.58 -8.33
C LEU A 395 24.54 -4.07 -8.03
N MET A 396 23.49 -4.89 -8.20
CA MET A 396 23.63 -6.35 -8.06
C MET A 396 24.59 -6.94 -9.11
N VAL A 397 24.53 -6.48 -10.37
CA VAL A 397 25.46 -6.89 -11.42
C VAL A 397 26.89 -6.50 -11.08
N VAL A 398 27.13 -5.26 -10.63
CA VAL A 398 28.46 -4.78 -10.24
C VAL A 398 29.01 -5.62 -9.09
N SER A 399 28.20 -5.90 -8.07
CA SER A 399 28.59 -6.78 -6.95
C SER A 399 29.02 -8.16 -7.45
N ILE A 400 28.23 -8.81 -8.31
CA ILE A 400 28.56 -10.14 -8.85
C ILE A 400 29.84 -10.10 -9.70
N VAL A 401 30.04 -9.05 -10.49
CA VAL A 401 31.26 -8.89 -11.30
C VAL A 401 32.49 -8.75 -10.42
N LEU A 402 32.46 -7.89 -9.41
CA LEU A 402 33.59 -7.70 -8.48
C LEU A 402 33.84 -8.96 -7.63
N GLU A 403 32.78 -9.63 -7.16
CA GLU A 403 32.88 -10.88 -6.40
C GLU A 403 33.57 -12.00 -7.20
N ARG A 404 33.36 -12.03 -8.52
CA ARG A 404 33.97 -13.03 -9.42
C ARG A 404 35.37 -12.67 -9.92
N ASN A 405 35.78 -11.41 -9.79
CA ASN A 405 37.06 -10.90 -10.30
C ASN A 405 37.70 -10.04 -9.19
N PRO A 406 38.22 -10.66 -8.11
CA PRO A 406 38.75 -9.95 -6.95
C PRO A 406 39.92 -8.99 -7.29
N GLU A 407 40.63 -9.26 -8.38
CA GLU A 407 41.71 -8.42 -8.92
C GLU A 407 41.22 -7.09 -9.51
N LEU A 408 39.93 -6.97 -9.83
CA LEU A 408 39.37 -5.77 -10.44
C LEU A 408 38.88 -4.78 -9.38
N GLU A 409 39.16 -3.50 -9.64
CA GLU A 409 38.63 -2.34 -8.92
C GLU A 409 38.33 -1.22 -9.91
N PHE A 410 37.40 -0.34 -9.54
CA PHE A 410 37.23 0.91 -10.27
C PHE A 410 38.41 1.85 -9.98
N GLN A 411 38.72 2.74 -10.91
CA GLN A 411 39.84 3.69 -10.78
C GLN A 411 39.42 5.04 -10.17
N ASP A 412 38.14 5.36 -10.26
CA ASP A 412 37.53 6.61 -9.78
C ASP A 412 36.05 6.35 -9.46
N LYS A 413 35.34 7.42 -9.08
CA LYS A 413 33.91 7.36 -8.78
C LYS A 413 33.11 6.79 -9.93
N VAL A 414 32.09 6.00 -9.60
CA VAL A 414 31.22 5.37 -10.59
C VAL A 414 29.90 6.11 -10.69
N ASP A 415 29.62 6.64 -11.88
CA ASP A 415 28.33 7.23 -12.23
C ASP A 415 27.39 6.15 -12.78
N LEU A 416 26.41 5.75 -11.96
CA LEU A 416 25.44 4.71 -12.34
C LEU A 416 24.51 5.17 -13.46
N ASP A 417 24.21 6.47 -13.59
CA ASP A 417 23.38 6.98 -14.66
C ASP A 417 24.07 6.86 -16.01
N LYS A 418 25.39 7.13 -16.05
CA LYS A 418 26.20 6.94 -17.24
C LYS A 418 26.22 5.48 -17.67
N LEU A 419 26.43 4.55 -16.74
CA LEU A 419 26.43 3.10 -17.02
C LEU A 419 25.09 2.62 -17.57
N VAL A 420 23.97 3.05 -17.00
CA VAL A 420 22.64 2.66 -17.50
C VAL A 420 22.37 3.23 -18.89
N LYS A 421 22.77 4.48 -19.17
CA LYS A 421 22.63 5.09 -20.50
C LYS A 421 23.45 4.35 -21.56
N GLU A 422 24.69 3.98 -21.24
CA GLU A 422 25.54 3.19 -22.14
C GLU A 422 24.95 1.79 -22.39
N ALA A 423 24.42 1.13 -21.35
CA ALA A 423 23.77 -0.16 -21.50
C ALA A 423 22.50 -0.07 -22.37
N PHE A 424 21.74 1.01 -22.23
CA PHE A 424 20.59 1.29 -23.09
C PHE A 424 20.99 1.56 -24.54
N HIS A 425 22.09 2.26 -24.78
CA HIS A 425 22.61 2.45 -26.14
C HIS A 425 23.03 1.12 -26.78
N GLU A 426 23.68 0.23 -26.04
CA GLU A 426 24.01 -1.12 -26.54
C GLU A 426 22.74 -1.94 -26.83
N PHE A 427 21.70 -1.83 -25.99
CA PHE A 427 20.40 -2.43 -26.26
C PHE A 427 19.76 -1.88 -27.54
N GLN A 428 19.75 -0.56 -27.75
CA GLN A 428 19.23 0.06 -28.98
C GLN A 428 19.98 -0.40 -30.23
N ARG A 429 21.31 -0.55 -30.14
CA ARG A 429 22.14 -1.05 -31.25
C ARG A 429 21.77 -2.49 -31.61
N ASP A 430 21.48 -3.34 -30.63
CA ASP A 430 21.02 -4.70 -30.88
C ASP A 430 19.61 -4.73 -31.47
N GLU A 431 18.65 -3.96 -30.94
CA GLU A 431 17.28 -3.92 -31.45
C GLU A 431 17.20 -3.41 -32.90
N SER A 432 17.94 -2.33 -33.22
CA SER A 432 17.98 -1.78 -34.59
C SER A 432 18.51 -2.79 -35.63
N ARG A 433 19.45 -3.67 -35.25
CA ARG A 433 19.96 -4.74 -36.12
C ARG A 433 18.94 -5.86 -36.37
N LEU A 434 17.93 -6.00 -35.51
CA LEU A 434 17.02 -7.14 -35.52
C LEU A 434 15.65 -6.82 -36.11
N LYS A 435 15.17 -5.58 -35.93
CA LYS A 435 13.77 -5.24 -36.21
C LYS A 435 13.57 -4.13 -37.23
N GLU A 436 14.62 -3.54 -37.82
CA GLU A 436 14.51 -2.32 -38.66
C GLU A 436 13.69 -1.20 -37.97
N VAL A 437 13.66 -1.17 -36.63
CA VAL A 437 12.92 -0.17 -35.84
C VAL A 437 13.84 1.02 -35.59
N GLU A 438 13.32 2.23 -35.83
CA GLU A 438 14.00 3.49 -35.53
C GLU A 438 14.36 3.59 -34.03
N LYS A 439 15.45 4.30 -33.72
CA LYS A 439 15.86 4.54 -32.33
C LYS A 439 14.74 5.26 -31.56
N GLN A 440 14.15 4.58 -30.58
CA GLN A 440 13.26 5.22 -29.61
C GLN A 440 14.09 5.77 -28.45
N ASP A 441 13.90 7.06 -28.13
CA ASP A 441 14.61 7.72 -27.01
C ASP A 441 14.08 7.27 -25.64
N ASP A 442 12.87 6.71 -25.60
CA ASP A 442 12.25 6.20 -24.38
C ASP A 442 12.75 4.79 -24.02
N MET A 443 13.10 4.61 -22.74
CA MET A 443 13.61 3.35 -22.19
C MET A 443 12.52 2.30 -21.92
N THR A 444 11.25 2.54 -22.27
CA THR A 444 10.14 1.62 -22.00
C THR A 444 10.37 0.19 -22.48
N ALA A 445 10.93 -0.01 -23.68
CA ALA A 445 11.27 -1.35 -24.17
C ALA A 445 12.37 -2.03 -23.32
N PHE A 446 13.37 -1.25 -22.89
CA PHE A 446 14.43 -1.73 -22.01
C PHE A 446 13.87 -2.11 -20.62
N TYR A 447 13.03 -1.25 -20.04
CA TYR A 447 12.34 -1.54 -18.78
C TYR A 447 11.40 -2.75 -18.86
N ASN A 448 10.88 -3.08 -20.03
CA ASN A 448 10.05 -4.26 -20.23
C ASN A 448 10.85 -5.54 -20.57
N THR A 449 12.17 -5.41 -20.76
CA THR A 449 13.04 -6.54 -21.06
C THR A 449 13.37 -7.30 -19.77
N PRO A 450 13.28 -8.66 -19.76
CA PRO A 450 13.68 -9.47 -18.62
C PRO A 450 15.13 -9.21 -18.18
N PRO A 451 15.47 -9.35 -16.89
CA PRO A 451 16.83 -9.18 -16.41
C PRO A 451 17.78 -10.26 -16.93
N LEU A 452 17.32 -11.52 -16.90
CA LEU A 452 18.12 -12.68 -17.31
C LEU A 452 17.84 -13.09 -18.76
N GLY A 453 18.82 -13.76 -19.37
CA GLY A 453 18.77 -14.24 -20.75
C GLY A 453 19.82 -13.57 -21.64
N LYS A 454 20.08 -14.13 -22.83
CA LYS A 454 21.16 -13.67 -23.74
C LYS A 454 21.06 -12.19 -24.16
N ARG A 455 19.85 -11.62 -24.11
CA ARG A 455 19.55 -10.20 -24.36
C ARG A 455 18.72 -9.61 -23.21
N GLY A 456 18.93 -10.12 -22.00
CA GLY A 456 18.33 -9.54 -20.81
C GLY A 456 19.02 -8.24 -20.42
N THR A 457 18.36 -7.40 -19.62
CA THR A 457 18.97 -6.13 -19.17
C THR A 457 20.29 -6.35 -18.44
N CYS A 458 20.42 -7.41 -17.62
CA CYS A 458 21.66 -7.71 -16.92
C CYS A 458 22.83 -8.03 -17.87
N SER A 459 22.57 -8.57 -19.07
CA SER A 459 23.65 -8.80 -20.05
C SER A 459 24.24 -7.50 -20.59
N TYR A 460 23.39 -6.52 -20.87
CA TYR A 460 23.83 -5.19 -21.29
C TYR A 460 24.55 -4.45 -20.16
N LEU A 461 23.99 -4.49 -18.95
CA LEU A 461 24.62 -3.89 -17.77
C LEU A 461 25.99 -4.53 -17.48
N THR A 462 26.09 -5.87 -17.51
CA THR A 462 27.36 -6.59 -17.30
C THR A 462 28.41 -6.17 -18.31
N LYS A 463 28.03 -6.06 -19.59
CA LYS A 463 28.95 -5.67 -20.66
C LYS A 463 29.57 -4.30 -20.41
N VAL A 464 28.77 -3.31 -20.04
CA VAL A 464 29.25 -1.94 -19.79
C VAL A 464 30.11 -1.89 -18.52
N VAL A 465 29.69 -2.58 -17.45
CA VAL A 465 30.49 -2.67 -16.21
C VAL A 465 31.86 -3.30 -16.47
N MET A 466 31.92 -4.41 -17.20
CA MET A 466 33.19 -5.06 -17.56
C MET A 466 34.07 -4.15 -18.40
N ASN A 467 33.51 -3.44 -19.39
CA ASN A 467 34.29 -2.49 -20.18
C ASN A 467 34.90 -1.39 -19.31
N LEU A 468 34.13 -0.81 -18.39
CA LEU A 468 34.62 0.22 -17.48
C LEU A 468 35.75 -0.30 -16.57
N LEU A 469 35.63 -1.52 -16.04
CA LEU A 469 36.66 -2.12 -15.19
C LEU A 469 37.94 -2.47 -15.97
N LEU A 470 37.82 -2.89 -17.23
CA LEU A 470 38.96 -3.28 -18.07
C LEU A 470 39.67 -2.07 -18.73
N GLU A 471 39.02 -0.91 -18.79
CA GLU A 471 39.66 0.35 -19.21
C GLU A 471 40.63 0.88 -18.14
N GLY A 472 40.59 0.37 -16.90
CA GLY A 472 41.52 0.69 -15.82
C GLY A 472 42.78 -0.19 -15.79
N GLU A 473 43.84 0.29 -15.13
CA GLU A 473 45.05 -0.51 -14.87
C GLU A 473 44.72 -1.64 -13.87
N VAL A 474 44.93 -2.90 -14.26
CA VAL A 474 44.74 -4.06 -13.38
C VAL A 474 45.81 -4.04 -12.29
N LYS A 475 45.42 -3.88 -11.03
CA LYS A 475 46.36 -4.02 -9.90
C LYS A 475 46.66 -5.51 -9.67
N PRO A 476 47.93 -5.95 -9.67
CA PRO A 476 48.25 -7.32 -9.28
C PRO A 476 47.88 -7.53 -7.81
N SER A 477 47.14 -8.59 -7.49
CA SER A 477 46.83 -8.95 -6.11
C SER A 477 48.11 -9.37 -5.40
N ASN A 478 48.43 -8.75 -4.26
CA ASN A 478 49.62 -9.09 -3.46
C ASN A 478 49.47 -10.36 -2.61
N ASP A 479 48.39 -11.14 -2.79
CA ASP A 479 48.10 -12.37 -2.03
C ASP A 479 48.30 -13.65 -2.86
N ASP A 480 49.33 -13.69 -3.70
CA ASP A 480 49.77 -14.93 -4.34
C ASP A 480 51.12 -15.37 -3.75
N PRO A 481 51.16 -16.30 -2.77
CA PRO A 481 52.41 -16.79 -2.17
C PRO A 481 53.16 -17.79 -3.06
N CYS A 482 52.87 -17.81 -4.36
CA CYS A 482 53.49 -18.69 -5.35
C CYS A 482 54.15 -17.90 -6.48
N LEU A 483 55.14 -17.06 -6.13
CA LEU A 483 56.20 -16.61 -7.04
C LEU A 483 57.52 -16.45 -6.28
#